data_AF-A0A0F6W5A2-F1
#
_entry.id   AF-A0A0F6W5A2-F1
#
_cell.length_a   1.000
_cell.length_b   1.000
_cell.length_c   1.000
_cell.angle_alpha   90.00
_cell.angle_beta   90.00
_cell.angle_gamma   90.00
#
_symmetry.space_group_name_H-M   'P 1'
#
loop_
_entity.id
_entity.type
_entity.pdbx_description
1 polymer ?
#
loop_
_entity_poly.entity_id
_entity_poly.type
_entity_poly.pdbx_seq_one_letter_code
_entity_poly.pdbx_strand_id
1 'polypeptide(L)'
;MSEPTPGKPGPKYASYDGFLKTAIETYWAQRKNQVHFVALLLASREAWEVAWGGVTAPGTGKKVLTGAAGATAVVVALRLLVGGPIGLVLTGVSIASLGAVYARNHRRIWAQQERYRKLLGEYRVKYEQIRGNWIEGRIEEHQRDLMIDGLMNRLLDDIDEEPAGLEGDKKTSREERDER
;
A
#
# COMPACT_ATOMS: atom_id res chain seq x y z
N MET A 1 38.31 1.51 25.38
CA MET A 1 36.89 1.85 25.16
C MET A 1 36.59 1.56 23.71
N SER A 2 35.95 0.44 23.42
CA SER A 2 35.49 0.15 22.06
C SER A 2 34.23 0.98 21.82
N GLU A 3 34.20 1.77 20.75
CA GLU A 3 32.97 2.40 20.28
C GLU A 3 31.92 1.29 20.06
N PRO A 4 30.67 1.48 20.49
CA PRO A 4 29.61 0.54 20.15
C PRO A 4 29.44 0.60 18.63
N THR A 5 29.76 -0.50 17.95
CA THR A 5 29.49 -0.64 16.52
C THR A 5 28.00 -0.37 16.31
N PRO A 6 27.60 0.66 15.53
CA PRO A 6 26.19 0.91 15.29
C PRO A 6 25.59 -0.35 14.66
N GLY A 7 24.57 -0.90 15.31
CA GLY A 7 23.86 -2.08 14.82
C GLY A 7 23.31 -1.79 13.43
N LYS A 8 23.29 -2.81 12.55
CA LYS A 8 22.70 -2.63 11.22
C LYS A 8 21.25 -2.13 11.36
N PRO A 9 20.89 -0.98 10.76
CA PRO A 9 19.55 -0.44 10.90
C PRO A 9 18.51 -1.44 10.41
N GLY A 10 17.38 -1.52 11.11
CA GLY A 10 16.24 -2.34 10.70
C GLY A 10 15.77 -1.97 9.27
N PRO A 11 15.12 -2.90 8.54
CA PRO A 11 14.81 -2.70 7.12
C PRO A 11 14.10 -1.39 6.80
N LYS A 12 13.15 -0.96 7.65
CA LYS A 12 12.39 0.29 7.47
C LYS A 12 13.22 1.57 7.60
N TYR A 13 14.40 1.52 8.21
CA TYR A 13 15.31 2.66 8.35
C TYR A 13 16.41 2.66 7.29
N ALA A 14 16.65 1.50 6.67
CA ALA A 14 17.75 1.30 5.72
C ALA A 14 17.41 1.79 4.30
N SER A 15 16.14 1.65 3.87
CA SER A 15 15.69 2.06 2.54
C SER A 15 14.19 2.35 2.51
N TYR A 16 13.77 3.15 1.52
CA TYR A 16 12.35 3.41 1.28
C TYR A 16 11.57 2.12 0.98
N ASP A 17 12.19 1.17 0.28
CA ASP A 17 11.60 -0.13 -0.01
C ASP A 17 11.30 -0.92 1.27
N GLY A 18 12.22 -0.89 2.23
CA GLY A 18 12.01 -1.49 3.55
C GLY A 18 10.92 -0.77 4.34
N PHE A 19 10.87 0.56 4.26
CA PHE A 19 9.82 1.38 4.86
C PHE A 19 8.44 0.99 4.31
N LEU A 20 8.29 0.98 2.98
CA LEU A 20 7.04 0.65 2.32
C LEU A 20 6.61 -0.80 2.58
N LYS A 21 7.55 -1.75 2.58
CA LYS A 21 7.28 -3.14 2.97
C LYS A 21 6.70 -3.20 4.38
N THR A 22 7.35 -2.57 5.34
CA THR A 22 6.88 -2.55 6.73
C THR A 22 5.52 -1.86 6.87
N ALA A 23 5.23 -0.82 6.10
CA ALA A 23 3.92 -0.18 6.07
C ALA A 23 2.81 -1.15 5.63
N ILE A 24 3.03 -1.86 4.52
CA ILE A 24 2.08 -2.84 3.98
C ILE A 24 1.86 -4.00 4.96
N GLU A 25 2.93 -4.52 5.56
CA GLU A 25 2.86 -5.61 6.55
C GLU A 25 2.12 -5.15 7.83
N THR A 26 2.38 -3.94 8.30
CA THR A 26 1.73 -3.37 9.49
C THR A 26 0.25 -3.14 9.23
N TYR A 27 -0.10 -2.54 8.09
CA TYR A 27 -1.49 -2.34 7.69
C TYR A 27 -2.25 -3.66 7.59
N TRP A 28 -1.60 -4.69 7.03
CA TRP A 28 -2.15 -6.04 6.96
C TRP A 28 -2.36 -6.66 8.33
N ALA A 29 -1.36 -6.59 9.21
CA ALA A 29 -1.39 -7.16 10.55
C ALA A 29 -2.50 -6.56 11.40
N GLN A 30 -2.77 -5.26 11.25
CA GLN A 30 -3.87 -4.56 11.91
C GLN A 30 -5.26 -4.91 11.34
N ARG A 31 -5.33 -5.64 10.21
CA ARG A 31 -6.58 -6.13 9.59
C ARG A 31 -7.64 -5.05 9.33
N LYS A 32 -7.22 -3.80 9.14
CA LYS A 32 -8.11 -2.63 9.11
C LYS A 32 -9.18 -2.69 8.03
N ASN A 33 -8.78 -2.62 6.75
CA ASN A 33 -9.72 -2.62 5.63
C ASN A 33 -9.13 -3.31 4.38
N GLN A 34 -9.76 -4.40 3.94
CA GLN A 34 -9.28 -5.19 2.80
C GLN A 34 -9.33 -4.43 1.45
N VAL A 35 -10.26 -3.49 1.28
CA VAL A 35 -10.35 -2.66 0.07
C VAL A 35 -9.19 -1.68 0.01
N HIS A 36 -8.91 -1.00 1.11
CA HIS A 36 -7.78 -0.06 1.22
C HIS A 36 -6.45 -0.81 1.11
N PHE A 37 -6.34 -2.00 1.70
CA PHE A 37 -5.18 -2.87 1.57
C PHE A 37 -4.90 -3.27 0.12
N VAL A 38 -5.92 -3.75 -0.62
CA VAL A 38 -5.74 -4.13 -2.04
C VAL A 38 -5.38 -2.90 -2.88
N ALA A 39 -6.01 -1.76 -2.64
CA ALA A 39 -5.66 -0.51 -3.32
C ALA A 39 -4.22 -0.06 -3.02
N LEU A 40 -3.77 -0.18 -1.77
CA LEU A 40 -2.39 0.11 -1.36
C LEU A 40 -1.39 -0.80 -2.05
N LEU A 41 -1.67 -2.11 -2.11
CA LEU A 41 -0.84 -3.07 -2.83
C LEU A 41 -0.73 -2.71 -4.31
N LEU A 42 -1.84 -2.37 -4.96
CA LEU A 42 -1.80 -1.96 -6.37
C LEU A 42 -1.07 -0.63 -6.58
N ALA A 43 -1.20 0.33 -5.67
CA ALA A 43 -0.48 1.60 -5.73
C ALA A 43 1.04 1.42 -5.56
N SER A 44 1.45 0.51 -4.66
CA SER A 44 2.87 0.18 -4.46
C SER A 44 3.53 -0.47 -5.67
N ARG A 45 2.75 -1.05 -6.59
CA ARG A 45 3.25 -1.73 -7.80
C ARG A 45 3.83 -0.77 -8.83
N GLU A 46 3.18 0.38 -9.09
CA GLU A 46 3.72 1.39 -10.02
C GLU A 46 4.98 2.08 -9.47
N ALA A 47 5.07 2.24 -8.14
CA ALA A 47 6.28 2.74 -7.49
C ALA A 47 7.49 1.82 -7.68
N TRP A 48 7.25 0.54 -8.03
CA TRP A 48 8.27 -0.49 -8.28
C TRP A 48 8.45 -0.85 -9.76
N GLU A 49 7.67 -0.30 -10.71
CA GLU A 49 7.81 -0.64 -12.15
C GLU A 49 9.21 -0.31 -12.71
N VAL A 50 9.87 0.72 -12.16
CA VAL A 50 11.25 1.09 -12.53
C VAL A 50 12.25 -0.02 -12.15
N ALA A 51 11.90 -0.92 -11.23
CA ALA A 51 12.71 -2.08 -10.82
C ALA A 51 12.13 -3.43 -11.31
N TRP A 52 10.98 -3.45 -11.99
CA TRP A 52 10.28 -4.66 -12.46
C TRP A 52 9.75 -4.58 -13.90
N GLY A 53 10.41 -3.84 -14.78
CA GLY A 53 10.00 -3.59 -16.17
C GLY A 53 9.76 -4.81 -17.09
N GLY A 54 9.69 -6.04 -16.56
CA GLY A 54 9.45 -7.28 -17.30
C GLY A 54 8.04 -7.89 -17.16
N VAL A 55 7.12 -7.33 -16.37
CA VAL A 55 5.74 -7.87 -16.26
C VAL A 55 4.72 -6.87 -16.80
N THR A 56 4.90 -6.49 -18.06
CA THR A 56 3.84 -5.89 -18.86
C THR A 56 2.96 -7.02 -19.38
N ALA A 57 1.73 -7.12 -18.85
CA ALA A 57 0.69 -7.79 -19.61
C ALA A 57 0.41 -6.93 -20.87
N PRO A 58 0.50 -7.46 -22.09
CA PRO A 58 0.20 -6.68 -23.28
C PRO A 58 -1.31 -6.45 -23.36
N GLY A 59 -1.74 -5.18 -23.35
CA GLY A 59 -3.10 -4.77 -23.73
C GLY A 59 -3.92 -4.03 -22.66
N THR A 60 -3.85 -2.70 -22.70
CA THR A 60 -4.99 -1.78 -22.46
C THR A 60 -5.69 -1.89 -21.09
N GLY A 61 -5.00 -1.40 -20.05
CA GLY A 61 -5.29 -1.50 -18.61
C GLY A 61 -6.56 -0.86 -18.02
N LYS A 62 -7.61 -0.53 -18.79
CA LYS A 62 -8.91 -0.10 -18.22
C LYS A 62 -10.10 -1.01 -18.56
N LYS A 63 -10.09 -1.67 -19.72
CA LYS A 63 -11.23 -2.51 -20.16
C LYS A 63 -11.11 -3.98 -19.75
N VAL A 64 -9.90 -4.49 -19.55
CA VAL A 64 -9.67 -5.88 -19.09
C VAL A 64 -9.79 -6.00 -17.56
N LEU A 65 -9.49 -4.92 -16.82
CA LEU A 65 -9.50 -4.93 -15.35
C LEU A 65 -10.89 -4.72 -14.69
N THR A 66 -11.92 -4.45 -15.49
CA THR A 66 -13.30 -4.20 -15.01
C THR A 66 -14.24 -5.41 -15.12
N GLY A 67 -13.74 -6.55 -15.62
CA GLY A 67 -14.49 -7.82 -15.73
C GLY A 67 -13.82 -8.99 -15.01
N ALA A 68 -14.36 -10.21 -15.16
CA ALA A 68 -13.84 -11.43 -14.52
C ALA A 68 -12.34 -11.70 -14.82
N ALA A 69 -11.85 -11.28 -15.99
CA ALA A 69 -10.43 -11.37 -16.36
C ALA A 69 -9.50 -10.51 -15.48
N GLY A 70 -10.00 -9.41 -14.91
CA GLY A 70 -9.23 -8.53 -14.03
C GLY A 70 -8.90 -9.17 -12.68
N ALA A 71 -9.82 -9.98 -12.13
CA ALA A 71 -9.62 -10.65 -10.85
C ALA A 71 -8.47 -11.67 -10.92
N THR A 72 -8.40 -12.46 -12.00
CA THR A 72 -7.31 -13.43 -12.21
C THR A 72 -5.96 -12.73 -12.34
N ALA A 73 -5.89 -11.63 -13.11
CA ALA A 73 -4.66 -10.83 -13.23
C ALA A 73 -4.21 -10.27 -11.87
N VAL A 74 -5.14 -9.82 -11.04
CA VAL A 74 -4.84 -9.35 -9.67
C VAL A 74 -4.36 -10.49 -8.78
N VAL A 75 -5.00 -11.67 -8.83
CA VAL A 75 -4.55 -12.86 -8.08
C VAL A 75 -3.13 -13.26 -8.45
N VAL A 76 -2.80 -13.26 -9.74
CA VAL A 76 -1.43 -13.54 -10.22
C VAL A 76 -0.45 -12.49 -9.70
N ALA A 77 -0.79 -11.20 -9.81
CA ALA A 77 0.05 -10.12 -9.30
C ALA A 77 0.27 -10.20 -7.79
N LEU A 78 -0.79 -10.48 -7.02
CA LEU A 78 -0.71 -10.70 -5.57
C LEU A 78 0.19 -11.90 -5.22
N ARG A 79 0.12 -12.98 -6.01
CA ARG A 79 0.98 -14.16 -5.80
C ARG A 79 2.44 -13.85 -6.07
N LEU A 80 2.74 -13.05 -7.09
CA LEU A 80 4.11 -12.57 -7.35
C LEU A 80 4.61 -11.63 -6.25
N LEU A 81 3.75 -10.79 -5.67
CA LEU A 81 4.09 -9.92 -4.54
C LEU A 81 4.45 -10.71 -3.27
N VAL A 82 3.67 -11.75 -2.95
CA VAL A 82 3.92 -12.62 -1.79
C VAL A 82 5.16 -13.49 -1.99
N GLY A 83 5.40 -13.97 -3.21
CA GLY A 83 6.52 -14.87 -3.54
C GLY A 83 7.80 -14.20 -4.05
N GLY A 84 7.81 -12.88 -4.26
CA GLY A 84 8.94 -12.14 -4.83
C GLY A 84 10.05 -11.77 -3.82
N PRO A 85 11.10 -11.05 -4.24
CA PRO A 85 12.24 -10.63 -3.42
C PRO A 85 11.85 -9.69 -2.26
N ILE A 86 10.65 -9.11 -2.27
CA ILE A 86 10.12 -8.37 -1.12
C ILE A 86 9.70 -9.33 0.00
N GLY A 87 9.31 -10.58 -0.30
CA GLY A 87 8.98 -11.59 0.69
C GLY A 87 7.88 -11.15 1.65
N LEU A 88 6.77 -10.64 1.10
CA LEU A 88 5.60 -10.20 1.87
C LEU A 88 4.89 -11.42 2.45
N VAL A 89 4.95 -11.59 3.78
CA VAL A 89 4.29 -12.73 4.45
C VAL A 89 2.90 -12.32 4.90
N LEU A 90 1.92 -12.53 4.03
CA LEU A 90 0.51 -12.32 4.36
C LEU A 90 -0.04 -13.59 5.02
N THR A 91 0.06 -13.67 6.35
CA THR A 91 -0.64 -14.73 7.10
C THR A 91 -2.14 -14.42 7.15
N GLY A 92 -3.00 -15.45 7.24
CA GLY A 92 -4.39 -15.34 7.68
C GLY A 92 -5.47 -14.88 6.69
N VAL A 93 -5.16 -14.66 5.40
CA VAL A 93 -6.17 -14.54 4.32
C VAL A 93 -5.62 -15.14 3.03
N SER A 94 -6.48 -15.80 2.26
CA SER A 94 -6.07 -16.37 0.97
C SER A 94 -5.96 -15.30 -0.12
N ILE A 95 -5.00 -15.47 -1.04
CA ILE A 95 -4.84 -14.59 -2.21
C ILE A 95 -6.12 -14.57 -3.06
N ALA A 96 -6.82 -15.71 -3.17
CA ALA A 96 -8.10 -15.80 -3.87
C ALA A 96 -9.17 -14.90 -3.23
N SER A 97 -9.21 -14.82 -1.90
CA SER A 97 -10.13 -13.93 -1.17
C SER A 97 -9.86 -12.46 -1.50
N LEU A 98 -8.59 -12.04 -1.57
CA LEU A 98 -8.22 -10.68 -1.98
C LEU A 98 -8.61 -10.40 -3.44
N GLY A 99 -8.47 -11.39 -4.33
CA GLY A 99 -8.97 -11.34 -5.70
C GLY A 99 -10.49 -11.15 -5.77
N ALA A 100 -11.25 -11.81 -4.90
CA ALA A 100 -12.69 -11.63 -4.81
C ALA A 100 -13.08 -10.24 -4.26
N VAL A 101 -12.36 -9.72 -3.27
CA VAL A 101 -12.52 -8.33 -2.78
C VAL A 101 -12.27 -7.36 -3.92
N TYR A 102 -11.23 -7.60 -4.73
CA TYR A 102 -10.95 -6.79 -5.91
C TYR A 102 -12.12 -6.78 -6.89
N ALA A 103 -12.59 -7.95 -7.32
CA ALA A 103 -13.66 -8.07 -8.30
C ALA A 103 -14.92 -7.30 -7.87
N ARG A 104 -15.31 -7.44 -6.59
CA ARG A 104 -16.50 -6.80 -6.02
C ARG A 104 -16.37 -5.30 -5.84
N ASN A 105 -15.16 -4.78 -5.60
CA ASN A 105 -14.93 -3.39 -5.22
C ASN A 105 -14.05 -2.61 -6.23
N HIS A 106 -13.89 -3.12 -7.46
CA HIS A 106 -12.89 -2.62 -8.41
C HIS A 106 -12.92 -1.09 -8.61
N ARG A 107 -14.10 -0.46 -8.72
CA ARG A 107 -14.23 1.00 -8.88
C ARG A 107 -13.67 1.76 -7.68
N ARG A 108 -14.07 1.36 -6.47
CA ARG A 108 -13.59 1.96 -5.22
C ARG A 108 -12.09 1.74 -5.07
N ILE A 109 -11.59 0.53 -5.36
CA ILE A 109 -10.16 0.21 -5.30
C ILE A 109 -9.34 1.09 -6.24
N TRP A 110 -9.79 1.27 -7.48
CA TRP A 110 -9.09 2.11 -8.45
C TRP A 110 -9.07 3.59 -8.05
N ALA A 111 -10.17 4.13 -7.54
CA ALA A 111 -10.21 5.49 -7.03
C ALA A 111 -9.23 5.71 -5.86
N GLN A 112 -9.15 4.70 -4.97
CA GLN A 112 -8.23 4.71 -3.83
C GLN A 112 -6.77 4.54 -4.27
N GLN A 113 -6.51 3.66 -5.25
CA GLN A 113 -5.18 3.40 -5.80
C GLN A 113 -4.52 4.66 -6.35
N GLU A 114 -5.27 5.49 -7.08
CA GLU A 114 -4.71 6.74 -7.63
C GLU A 114 -4.34 7.74 -6.53
N ARG A 115 -5.15 7.83 -5.46
CA ARG A 115 -4.82 8.63 -4.27
C ARG A 115 -3.55 8.11 -3.61
N TYR A 116 -3.49 6.81 -3.35
CA TYR A 116 -2.34 6.21 -2.68
C TYR A 116 -1.06 6.35 -3.47
N ARG A 117 -1.11 6.33 -4.80
CA ARG A 117 0.08 6.58 -5.61
C ARG A 117 0.68 7.96 -5.34
N LYS A 118 -0.17 8.99 -5.26
CA LYS A 118 0.27 10.36 -4.91
C LYS A 118 0.81 10.41 -3.49
N LEU A 119 0.06 9.84 -2.54
CA LEU A 119 0.42 9.77 -1.12
C LEU A 119 1.79 9.11 -0.93
N LEU A 120 2.00 7.92 -1.49
CA LEU A 120 3.28 7.21 -1.41
C LEU A 120 4.44 8.01 -2.03
N GLY A 121 4.19 8.77 -3.10
CA GLY A 121 5.17 9.69 -3.67
C GLY A 121 5.61 10.78 -2.68
N GLU A 122 4.66 11.40 -1.99
CA GLU A 122 4.95 12.42 -0.97
C GLU A 122 5.71 11.83 0.22
N TYR A 123 5.32 10.64 0.67
CA TYR A 123 5.98 9.94 1.78
C TYR A 123 7.40 9.49 1.43
N ARG A 124 7.66 9.14 0.16
CA ARG A 124 9.02 8.87 -0.32
C ARG A 124 9.92 10.10 -0.20
N VAL A 125 9.43 11.27 -0.60
CA VAL A 125 10.20 12.52 -0.48
C VAL A 125 10.53 12.82 0.98
N LYS A 126 9.54 12.72 1.88
CA LYS A 126 9.74 12.91 3.33
C LYS A 126 10.75 11.91 3.90
N TYR A 127 10.66 10.65 3.52
CA TYR A 127 11.58 9.60 3.94
C TYR A 127 13.02 9.89 3.50
N GLU A 128 13.24 10.17 2.21
CA GLU A 128 14.59 10.44 1.70
C GLU A 128 15.16 11.74 2.27
N GLN A 129 14.33 12.72 2.61
CA GLN A 129 14.79 13.92 3.31
C GLN A 129 15.31 13.60 4.72
N ILE A 130 14.59 12.78 5.50
CA ILE A 130 15.05 12.34 6.84
C ILE A 130 16.36 11.56 6.71
N ARG A 131 16.40 10.62 5.76
CA ARG A 131 17.59 9.80 5.49
C ARG A 131 18.78 10.65 5.04
N GLY A 132 18.56 11.63 4.17
CA GLY A 132 19.57 12.59 3.72
C GLY A 132 20.14 13.39 4.88
N ASN A 133 19.29 13.94 5.75
CA ASN A 133 19.73 14.67 6.95
C ASN A 133 20.60 13.79 7.88
N TRP A 134 20.28 12.50 8.01
CA TRP A 134 21.10 11.57 8.79
C TRP A 134 22.45 11.26 8.12
N ILE A 135 22.46 10.97 6.81
CA ILE A 135 23.70 10.73 6.06
C ILE A 135 24.62 11.95 6.10
N GLU A 136 24.05 13.15 6.08
CA GLU A 136 24.78 14.41 6.20
C GLU A 136 25.17 14.78 7.65
N GLY A 137 24.83 13.94 8.64
CA GLY A 137 25.16 14.16 10.05
C GLY A 137 24.39 15.31 10.72
N ARG A 138 23.31 15.81 10.10
CA ARG A 138 22.46 16.88 10.66
C ARG A 138 21.53 16.38 11.77
N ILE A 139 21.25 15.07 11.78
CA ILE A 139 20.48 14.40 12.82
C ILE A 139 21.16 13.10 13.21
N GLU A 140 20.99 12.71 14.47
CA GLU A 140 21.48 11.45 15.00
C GLU A 140 20.61 10.26 14.62
N GLU A 141 21.14 9.06 14.77
CA GLU A 141 20.44 7.80 14.50
C GLU A 141 19.11 7.67 15.26
N HIS A 142 19.11 8.02 16.55
CA HIS A 142 17.89 7.95 17.37
C HIS A 142 16.79 8.91 16.88
N GLN A 143 17.19 10.08 16.35
CA GLN A 143 16.27 11.07 15.80
C GLN A 143 15.70 10.58 14.47
N ARG A 144 16.55 10.01 13.59
CA ARG A 144 16.11 9.36 12.35
C ARG A 144 15.03 8.32 12.64
N ASP A 145 15.25 7.44 13.61
CA ASP A 145 14.33 6.34 13.92
C ASP A 145 12.97 6.85 14.39
N LEU A 146 12.96 7.81 15.34
CA LEU A 146 11.72 8.44 15.81
C LEU A 146 10.96 9.17 14.69
N MET A 147 11.67 9.86 13.80
CA MET A 147 11.05 10.56 12.68
C MET A 147 10.46 9.59 11.66
N ILE A 148 11.18 8.50 11.33
CA ILE A 148 10.68 7.45 10.43
C ILE A 148 9.48 6.72 11.05
N ASP A 149 9.48 6.49 12.37
CA ASP A 149 8.35 5.89 13.08
C ASP A 149 7.11 6.80 13.09
N GLY A 150 7.30 8.10 13.35
CA GLY A 150 6.23 9.09 13.24
C GLY A 150 5.69 9.19 11.80
N LEU A 151 6.57 9.13 10.81
CA LEU A 151 6.20 9.11 9.39
C LEU A 151 5.40 7.84 9.04
N MET A 152 5.79 6.68 9.56
CA MET A 152 5.08 5.42 9.36
C MET A 152 3.64 5.49 9.89
N ASN A 153 3.48 5.94 11.13
CA ASN A 153 2.16 6.03 11.75
C ASN A 153 1.24 6.98 10.97
N ARG A 154 1.75 8.15 10.56
CA ARG A 154 0.95 9.08 9.77
C ARG A 154 0.59 8.53 8.39
N LEU A 155 1.48 7.79 7.74
CA LEU A 155 1.15 7.12 6.47
C LEU A 155 -0.03 6.15 6.66
N LEU A 156 -0.01 5.35 7.71
CA LEU A 156 -1.06 4.37 7.99
C LEU A 156 -2.40 5.06 8.29
N ASP A 157 -2.38 6.20 8.97
CA ASP A 157 -3.58 7.00 9.25
C ASP A 157 -4.14 7.65 7.97
N ASP A 158 -3.28 8.25 7.13
CA ASP A 158 -3.68 8.88 5.86
C ASP A 158 -4.25 7.86 4.85
N ILE A 159 -3.83 6.59 4.94
CA ILE A 159 -4.40 5.48 4.15
C ILE A 159 -5.85 5.19 4.58
N ASP A 160 -6.15 5.26 5.88
CA ASP A 160 -7.50 4.98 6.39
C ASP A 160 -8.46 6.16 6.23
N GLU A 161 -7.94 7.37 6.06
CA GLU A 161 -8.78 8.55 5.83
C GLU A 161 -9.61 8.35 4.55
N GLU A 162 -10.93 8.21 4.72
CA GLU A 162 -11.86 8.14 3.61
C GLU A 162 -11.97 9.53 2.95
N PRO A 163 -11.81 9.64 1.62
CA PRO A 163 -11.96 10.93 0.97
C PRO A 163 -13.42 11.38 1.09
N ALA A 164 -13.62 12.61 1.56
CA ALA A 164 -14.93 13.26 1.54
C ALA A 164 -15.51 13.18 0.11
N GLY A 165 -16.61 12.44 -0.06
CA GLY A 165 -17.31 12.30 -1.35
C GLY A 165 -17.49 10.89 -1.91
N LEU A 166 -17.08 9.82 -1.21
CA LEU A 166 -17.46 8.44 -1.56
C LEU A 166 -18.66 7.90 -0.75
N GLU A 167 -19.32 8.75 0.05
CA GLU A 167 -20.64 8.47 0.63
C GLU A 167 -21.71 8.61 -0.45
N GLY A 168 -21.83 7.60 -1.31
CA GLY A 168 -22.73 7.67 -2.45
C GLY A 168 -23.17 6.32 -2.98
N ASP A 169 -23.57 5.40 -2.09
CA ASP A 169 -24.63 4.42 -2.39
C ASP A 169 -25.19 3.75 -1.11
N LYS A 170 -25.69 4.57 -0.17
CA LYS A 170 -26.53 4.11 0.96
C LYS A 170 -27.89 4.78 0.92
N LYS A 171 -28.55 4.83 -0.25
CA LYS A 171 -29.98 5.17 -0.34
C LYS A 171 -30.61 4.52 -1.57
N THR A 172 -31.05 3.27 -1.44
CA THR A 172 -32.28 2.75 -2.07
C THR A 172 -32.52 1.31 -1.62
N SER A 173 -33.05 1.14 -0.40
CA SER A 173 -33.73 -0.10 0.03
C SER A 173 -34.52 0.16 1.31
N ARG A 174 -35.25 1.28 1.40
CA ARG A 174 -36.23 1.49 2.46
C ARG A 174 -37.21 2.64 2.14
N GLU A 175 -37.81 2.64 0.97
CA GLU A 175 -38.98 3.49 0.70
C GLU A 175 -39.70 2.99 -0.55
N GLU A 176 -40.34 1.83 -0.41
CA GLU A 176 -41.46 1.41 -1.26
C GLU A 176 -42.24 0.33 -0.48
N ARG A 177 -42.65 0.72 0.72
CA ARG A 177 -43.65 -0.01 1.50
C ARG A 177 -44.41 0.98 2.36
N ASP A 178 -44.89 2.05 1.73
CA ASP A 178 -45.97 2.91 2.23
C ASP A 178 -46.37 3.86 1.10
N GLU A 179 -47.02 3.35 0.06
CA GLU A 179 -47.98 4.13 -0.72
C GLU A 179 -48.96 3.18 -1.42
N ARG A 180 -50.08 2.98 -0.72
CA ARG A 180 -51.46 2.78 -1.21
C ARG A 180 -51.76 1.68 -2.23
#